data_AF-A0A080ZNE4-F1
#
_entry.id   AF-A0A080ZNE4-F1
#
_cell.length_a   1.000
_cell.length_b   1.000
_cell.length_c   1.000
_cell.angle_alpha   90.00
_cell.angle_beta   90.00
_cell.angle_gamma   90.00
#
_symmetry.space_group_name_H-M   'P 1'
#
loop_
_entity.id
_entity.type
_entity.pdbx_description
1 polymer ?
#
loop_
_entity_poly.entity_id
_entity_poly.type
_entity_poly.pdbx_seq_one_letter_code
_entity_poly.pdbx_strand_id
1 'polypeptide(L)'
;MSCCPSVMEPSKETAANAIVARTFRNTKLFGRIKQDAEALAKLGYTVVLVDAADGNYPVTLDGVDIPAWLKRNSFEKVAAAHVANVIAYLQEEIGVESICSYGYCWGGYVGAKQSALEAPAIKGHVSFHPSWIAEQLVNGEGAVEKMTESITVPQLLCAAGNGPPLVSEGVVVEKILKANFAIAKQSNVVNFPDMIHGWVCRGNIDDPPTKEAVKKGQLQ
;
A
#
# COMPACT_ATOMS: atom_id res chain seq x y z
N MET A 1 5.32 10.64 18.25
CA MET A 1 4.18 9.70 18.09
C MET A 1 4.41 8.89 16.84
N SER A 2 5.21 7.88 17.06
CA SER A 2 5.57 6.84 16.14
C SER A 2 4.43 6.17 15.38
N CYS A 3 4.67 5.86 14.10
CA CYS A 3 3.80 5.07 13.23
C CYS A 3 3.68 3.58 13.55
N CYS A 4 4.39 3.07 14.56
CA CYS A 4 4.42 1.66 14.90
C CYS A 4 3.95 1.42 16.35
N PRO A 5 3.00 0.49 16.58
CA PRO A 5 2.51 0.17 17.91
C PRO A 5 3.60 -0.56 18.72
N SER A 6 3.67 -0.21 20.01
CA SER A 6 4.67 -0.63 20.97
C SER A 6 4.58 -2.09 21.43
N VAL A 7 3.58 -2.87 21.00
CA VAL A 7 3.40 -4.27 21.39
C VAL A 7 2.87 -5.11 20.23
N MET A 8 3.63 -6.14 19.83
CA MET A 8 3.33 -7.08 18.74
C MET A 8 3.03 -8.48 19.30
N GLU A 9 1.76 -8.82 19.55
CA GLU A 9 1.36 -10.17 19.99
C GLU A 9 1.12 -11.15 18.80
N PRO A 10 1.40 -12.45 18.94
CA PRO A 10 1.27 -13.44 17.85
C PRO A 10 -0.19 -13.83 17.57
N SER A 11 -0.58 -13.92 16.28
CA SER A 11 -1.82 -14.62 15.90
C SER A 11 -1.49 -15.93 15.19
N LYS A 12 -2.09 -17.02 15.68
CA LYS A 12 -2.04 -18.36 15.07
C LYS A 12 -3.16 -18.51 14.03
N GLU A 13 -2.88 -19.29 12.99
CA GLU A 13 -3.79 -19.69 11.91
C GLU A 13 -5.04 -20.42 12.42
N THR A 14 -6.18 -20.22 11.74
CA THR A 14 -7.20 -21.26 11.56
C THR A 14 -8.05 -21.03 10.29
N ALA A 15 -7.91 -21.98 9.36
CA ALA A 15 -8.94 -22.81 8.71
C ALA A 15 -10.00 -22.28 7.72
N ALA A 16 -10.10 -23.09 6.65
CA ALA A 16 -11.25 -23.50 5.81
C ALA A 16 -11.90 -22.47 4.86
N ASN A 17 -11.84 -22.82 3.57
CA ASN A 17 -12.33 -22.12 2.37
C ASN A 17 -11.39 -21.00 1.87
N ALA A 18 -10.45 -21.37 0.99
CA ALA A 18 -9.59 -20.47 0.21
C ALA A 18 -8.79 -19.40 0.98
N ILE A 19 -8.55 -19.59 2.27
CA ILE A 19 -7.65 -18.71 3.05
C ILE A 19 -6.23 -19.21 2.86
N VAL A 20 -5.49 -18.59 1.96
CA VAL A 20 -4.02 -18.53 2.08
C VAL A 20 -3.64 -17.09 2.37
N ALA A 21 -4.08 -16.60 3.54
CA ALA A 21 -3.45 -15.46 4.19
C ALA A 21 -2.06 -15.89 4.69
N ARG A 22 -1.15 -16.18 3.74
CA ARG A 22 0.22 -16.58 4.06
C ARG A 22 1.02 -15.32 4.30
N THR A 23 1.44 -15.16 5.53
CA THR A 23 2.48 -14.20 5.86
C THR A 23 3.82 -14.81 5.44
N PHE A 24 4.56 -14.15 4.56
CA PHE A 24 5.91 -14.57 4.26
C PHE A 24 6.88 -14.08 5.35
N ARG A 25 7.80 -14.97 5.75
CA ARG A 25 9.08 -14.67 6.44
C ARG A 25 9.02 -13.60 7.55
N ASN A 26 8.13 -13.80 8.53
CA ASN A 26 7.97 -13.05 9.79
C ASN A 26 6.98 -11.87 9.77
N THR A 27 6.25 -11.62 8.68
CA THR A 27 5.14 -10.65 8.75
C THR A 27 4.02 -11.17 9.65
N LYS A 28 3.41 -10.31 10.46
CA LYS A 28 2.22 -10.63 11.25
C LYS A 28 1.08 -9.72 10.80
N LEU A 29 -0.11 -10.29 10.58
CA LEU A 29 -1.32 -9.53 10.30
C LEU A 29 -1.77 -8.84 11.59
N PHE A 30 -1.76 -7.51 11.62
CA PHE A 30 -2.16 -6.72 12.79
C PHE A 30 -3.36 -5.84 12.50
N GLY A 31 -4.22 -5.70 13.52
CA GLY A 31 -5.33 -4.75 13.52
C GLY A 31 -6.18 -4.85 12.26
N ARG A 32 -6.37 -3.71 11.59
CA ARG A 32 -7.24 -3.63 10.42
C ARG A 32 -6.68 -4.25 9.15
N ILE A 33 -5.37 -4.43 9.03
CA ILE A 33 -4.78 -5.15 7.89
C ILE A 33 -5.28 -6.60 7.88
N LYS A 34 -5.38 -7.23 9.07
CA LYS A 34 -5.97 -8.55 9.21
C LYS A 34 -7.44 -8.57 8.81
N GLN A 35 -8.21 -7.60 9.31
CA GLN A 35 -9.64 -7.50 9.04
C GLN A 35 -9.93 -7.27 7.55
N ASP A 36 -9.14 -6.43 6.89
CA ASP A 36 -9.26 -6.18 5.45
C ASP A 36 -8.92 -7.44 4.64
N ALA A 37 -7.86 -8.17 5.02
CA ALA A 37 -7.51 -9.44 4.38
C ALA A 37 -8.62 -10.49 4.55
N GLU A 38 -9.19 -10.59 5.75
CA GLU A 38 -10.33 -11.47 6.02
C GLU A 38 -11.59 -11.06 5.26
N ALA A 39 -11.86 -9.74 5.14
CA ALA A 39 -12.99 -9.22 4.39
C ALA A 39 -12.85 -9.52 2.90
N LEU A 40 -11.68 -9.29 2.32
CA LEU A 40 -11.38 -9.64 0.93
C LEU A 40 -11.44 -11.16 0.69
N ALA A 41 -10.94 -11.96 1.62
CA ALA A 41 -11.06 -13.42 1.54
C ALA A 41 -12.53 -13.88 1.54
N LYS A 42 -13.38 -13.27 2.37
CA LYS A 42 -14.84 -13.54 2.37
C LYS A 42 -15.53 -13.15 1.07
N LEU A 43 -14.96 -12.21 0.32
CA LEU A 43 -15.41 -11.83 -1.02
C LEU A 43 -14.89 -12.76 -2.12
N GLY A 44 -14.08 -13.77 -1.77
CA GLY A 44 -13.54 -14.76 -2.70
C GLY A 44 -12.15 -14.44 -3.26
N TYR A 45 -11.48 -13.38 -2.78
CA TYR A 45 -10.12 -13.07 -3.19
C TYR A 45 -9.09 -13.93 -2.44
N THR A 46 -8.05 -14.39 -3.15
CA THR A 46 -6.84 -14.85 -2.48
C THR A 46 -6.03 -13.62 -2.06
N VAL A 47 -5.73 -13.49 -0.77
CA VAL A 47 -5.00 -12.35 -0.22
C VAL A 47 -3.68 -12.80 0.36
N VAL A 48 -2.57 -12.24 -0.12
CA VAL A 48 -1.23 -12.47 0.43
C VAL A 48 -0.68 -11.16 0.97
N LEU A 49 -0.12 -11.20 2.18
CA LEU A 49 0.59 -10.07 2.76
C LEU A 49 2.10 -10.24 2.53
N VAL A 50 2.72 -9.22 1.94
CA VAL A 50 4.14 -9.23 1.59
C VAL A 50 4.97 -8.65 2.72
N ASP A 51 6.01 -9.38 3.14
CA ASP A 51 7.11 -8.78 3.91
C ASP A 51 7.96 -7.93 2.96
N ALA A 52 7.79 -6.62 3.02
CA ALA A 52 8.51 -5.70 2.14
C ALA A 52 9.86 -5.27 2.72
N ALA A 53 10.21 -5.64 3.96
CA ALA A 53 11.37 -5.13 4.67
C ALA A 53 12.23 -6.21 5.36
N ASP A 54 12.06 -7.50 5.04
CA ASP A 54 12.73 -8.61 5.74
C ASP A 54 12.56 -8.56 7.26
N GLY A 55 11.37 -8.18 7.73
CA GLY A 55 11.08 -7.96 9.15
C GLY A 55 11.80 -6.75 9.77
N ASN A 56 12.54 -5.95 9.00
CA ASN A 56 13.21 -4.73 9.45
C ASN A 56 12.21 -3.58 9.61
N TYR A 57 11.14 -3.78 10.37
CA TYR A 57 10.16 -2.73 10.65
C TYR A 57 10.56 -1.97 11.92
N PRO A 58 10.55 -0.62 11.91
CA PRO A 58 10.76 0.12 13.15
C PRO A 58 9.62 -0.22 14.12
N VAL A 59 9.91 -0.52 15.38
CA VAL A 59 8.87 -0.69 16.41
C VAL A 59 8.27 0.67 16.78
N THR A 60 9.07 1.72 16.66
CA THR A 60 8.65 3.09 16.80
C THR A 60 9.34 3.99 15.78
N LEU A 61 8.72 5.09 15.30
CA LEU A 61 9.45 6.12 14.53
C LEU A 61 10.23 7.12 15.40
N ASP A 62 9.98 7.15 16.71
CA ASP A 62 10.67 8.09 17.57
C ASP A 62 12.18 7.73 17.58
N GLY A 63 13.04 8.65 17.15
CA GLY A 63 14.48 8.44 17.02
C GLY A 63 14.94 7.63 15.79
N VAL A 64 14.04 7.27 14.88
CA VAL A 64 14.40 6.55 13.65
C VAL A 64 14.84 7.52 12.56
N ASP A 65 16.01 7.25 11.97
CA ASP A 65 16.43 7.87 10.72
C ASP A 65 15.61 7.27 9.56
N ILE A 66 14.47 7.90 9.27
CA ILE A 66 13.52 7.45 8.24
C ILE A 66 14.18 7.43 6.85
N PRO A 67 14.92 8.48 6.41
CA PRO A 67 15.65 8.41 5.15
C PRO A 67 16.62 7.24 5.05
N ALA A 68 17.42 6.97 6.09
CA ALA A 68 18.35 5.84 6.09
C ALA A 68 17.59 4.50 6.06
N TRP A 69 16.50 4.38 6.82
CA TRP A 69 15.65 3.20 6.82
C TRP A 69 15.02 2.94 5.45
N LEU A 70 14.47 3.97 4.79
CA LEU A 70 13.90 3.88 3.44
C LEU A 70 14.96 3.50 2.40
N LYS A 71 16.17 4.05 2.48
CA LYS A 71 17.28 3.71 1.58
C LYS A 71 17.80 2.29 1.78
N ARG A 72 17.74 1.77 3.00
CA ARG A 72 18.10 0.37 3.32
C ARG A 72 17.04 -0.58 2.79
N ASN A 73 15.78 -0.26 3.02
CA ASN A 73 14.62 -1.08 2.66
C ASN A 73 13.94 -0.57 1.38
N SER A 74 14.70 -0.03 0.42
CA SER A 74 14.11 0.53 -0.79
C SER A 74 13.45 -0.57 -1.62
N PHE A 75 12.56 -0.17 -2.54
CA PHE A 75 11.89 -1.12 -3.42
C PHE A 75 12.88 -2.01 -4.15
N GLU A 76 13.89 -1.41 -4.79
CA GLU A 76 14.89 -2.11 -5.60
C GLU A 76 15.76 -3.07 -4.79
N LYS A 77 16.01 -2.76 -3.51
CA LYS A 77 16.90 -3.56 -2.66
C LYS A 77 16.20 -4.73 -1.99
N VAL A 78 14.93 -4.55 -1.62
CA VAL A 78 14.21 -5.51 -0.77
C VAL A 78 12.84 -5.83 -1.37
N ALA A 79 11.91 -4.87 -1.35
CA ALA A 79 10.50 -5.14 -1.60
C ALA A 79 10.22 -5.76 -2.99
N ALA A 80 10.96 -5.37 -4.04
CA ALA A 80 10.77 -5.88 -5.40
C ALA A 80 10.91 -7.40 -5.48
N ALA A 81 11.93 -7.97 -4.81
CA ALA A 81 12.15 -9.41 -4.80
C ALA A 81 11.02 -10.15 -4.06
N HIS A 82 10.53 -9.61 -2.94
CA HIS A 82 9.42 -10.22 -2.21
C HIS A 82 8.10 -10.13 -2.96
N VAL A 83 7.82 -8.99 -3.59
CA VAL A 83 6.63 -8.81 -4.44
C VAL A 83 6.67 -9.77 -5.62
N ALA A 84 7.82 -9.90 -6.30
CA ALA A 84 7.98 -10.87 -7.39
C ALA A 84 7.75 -12.32 -6.94
N ASN A 85 8.30 -12.72 -5.79
CA ASN A 85 8.07 -14.06 -5.24
C ASN A 85 6.60 -14.32 -4.91
N VAL A 86 5.88 -13.32 -4.38
CA VAL A 86 4.45 -13.44 -4.09
C VAL A 86 3.62 -13.51 -5.36
N ILE A 87 3.96 -12.73 -6.39
CA ILE A 87 3.31 -12.80 -7.71
C ILE A 87 3.51 -14.18 -8.32
N ALA A 88 4.74 -14.71 -8.31
CA ALA A 88 5.03 -16.05 -8.81
C ALA A 88 4.24 -17.11 -8.04
N TYR A 89 4.21 -17.05 -6.71
CA TYR A 89 3.40 -17.94 -5.89
C TYR A 89 1.90 -17.88 -6.25
N LEU A 90 1.34 -16.67 -6.40
CA LEU A 90 -0.06 -16.49 -6.76
C LEU A 90 -0.38 -17.07 -8.15
N GLN A 91 0.53 -16.94 -9.11
CA GLN A 91 0.31 -17.41 -10.49
C GLN A 91 0.58 -18.90 -10.64
N GLU A 92 1.68 -19.40 -10.08
CA GLU A 92 2.16 -20.76 -10.32
C GLU A 92 1.54 -21.78 -9.36
N GLU A 93 1.41 -21.42 -8.08
CA GLU A 93 0.93 -22.36 -7.05
C GLU A 93 -0.58 -22.24 -6.82
N ILE A 94 -1.11 -21.01 -6.84
CA ILE A 94 -2.55 -20.78 -6.63
C ILE A 94 -3.31 -20.77 -7.97
N GLY A 95 -2.66 -20.40 -9.07
CA GLY A 95 -3.31 -20.31 -10.38
C GLY A 95 -4.24 -19.11 -10.54
N VAL A 96 -3.94 -17.97 -9.88
CA VAL A 96 -4.79 -16.77 -10.04
C VAL A 96 -4.65 -16.19 -11.45
N GLU A 97 -5.76 -15.78 -12.04
CA GLU A 97 -5.80 -15.20 -13.40
C GLU A 97 -5.44 -13.71 -13.43
N SER A 98 -5.67 -13.01 -12.32
CA SER A 98 -5.42 -11.58 -12.21
C SER A 98 -5.00 -11.21 -10.78
N ILE A 99 -4.15 -10.19 -10.69
CA ILE A 99 -3.61 -9.69 -9.42
C ILE A 99 -3.83 -8.19 -9.37
N CYS A 100 -4.43 -7.72 -8.28
CA CYS A 100 -4.42 -6.30 -7.91
C CYS A 100 -3.63 -6.15 -6.61
N SER A 101 -3.09 -4.96 -6.37
CA SER A 101 -2.40 -4.67 -5.12
C SER A 101 -3.07 -3.52 -4.39
N TYR A 102 -2.94 -3.47 -3.08
CA TYR A 102 -3.25 -2.29 -2.31
C TYR A 102 -2.24 -2.13 -1.18
N GLY A 103 -2.09 -0.91 -0.67
CA GLY A 103 -1.13 -0.62 0.37
C GLY A 103 -1.47 0.60 1.20
N TYR A 104 -1.00 0.59 2.45
CA TYR A 104 -1.14 1.66 3.42
C TYR A 104 0.20 2.38 3.57
N CYS A 105 0.21 3.72 3.63
CA CYS A 105 1.44 4.48 3.89
C CYS A 105 2.57 4.09 2.91
N TRP A 106 3.66 3.54 3.44
CA TRP A 106 4.80 3.03 2.68
C TRP A 106 4.44 1.84 1.78
N GLY A 107 3.48 1.00 2.17
CA GLY A 107 2.95 -0.04 1.29
C GLY A 107 2.27 0.52 0.02
N GLY A 108 1.68 1.72 0.10
CA GLY A 108 1.17 2.43 -1.07
C GLY A 108 2.29 2.89 -2.01
N TYR A 109 3.45 3.25 -1.46
CA TYR A 109 4.65 3.52 -2.25
C TYR A 109 5.21 2.25 -2.93
N VAL A 110 5.29 1.13 -2.20
CA VAL A 110 5.76 -0.16 -2.76
C VAL A 110 4.89 -0.60 -3.93
N GLY A 111 3.57 -0.52 -3.82
CA GLY A 111 2.67 -0.86 -4.92
C GLY A 111 2.72 0.11 -6.10
N ALA A 112 2.98 1.40 -5.86
CA ALA A 112 3.24 2.38 -6.92
C ALA A 112 4.52 2.06 -7.70
N LYS A 113 5.61 1.70 -7.00
CA LYS A 113 6.86 1.24 -7.64
C LYS A 113 6.66 -0.04 -8.45
N GLN A 114 5.89 -0.99 -7.93
CA GLN A 114 5.51 -2.19 -8.69
C GLN A 114 4.70 -1.83 -9.94
N SER A 115 3.80 -0.84 -9.85
CA SER A 115 2.99 -0.35 -10.97
C SER A 115 3.81 0.38 -12.06
N ALA A 116 4.99 0.88 -11.69
CA ALA A 116 5.91 1.64 -12.53
C ALA A 116 6.97 0.77 -13.23
N LEU A 117 6.95 -0.55 -13.04
CA LEU A 117 7.79 -1.48 -13.80
C LEU A 117 7.37 -1.49 -15.28
N GLU A 118 8.28 -1.87 -16.17
CA GLU A 118 8.02 -1.91 -17.63
C GLU A 118 6.84 -2.84 -17.99
N ALA A 119 6.73 -3.98 -17.33
CA ALA A 119 5.66 -4.95 -17.50
C ALA A 119 5.09 -5.36 -16.12
N PRO A 120 4.24 -4.53 -15.50
CA PRO A 120 3.71 -4.84 -14.18
C PRO A 120 2.71 -6.01 -14.29
N ALA A 121 2.93 -7.07 -13.51
CA ALA A 121 2.02 -8.22 -13.47
C ALA A 121 0.66 -7.89 -12.83
N ILE A 122 0.61 -6.82 -12.03
CA ILE A 122 -0.63 -6.34 -11.39
C ILE A 122 -1.50 -5.58 -12.39
N LYS A 123 -2.82 -5.57 -12.18
CA LYS A 123 -3.81 -4.89 -13.03
C LYS A 123 -4.24 -3.52 -12.51
N GLY A 124 -3.83 -3.16 -11.30
CA GLY A 124 -4.11 -1.89 -10.68
C GLY A 124 -3.58 -1.83 -9.24
N HIS A 125 -3.54 -0.62 -8.69
CA HIS A 125 -3.07 -0.39 -7.33
C HIS A 125 -3.94 0.61 -6.58
N VAL A 126 -4.26 0.29 -5.32
CA VAL A 126 -4.94 1.19 -4.38
C VAL A 126 -3.99 1.63 -3.27
N SER A 127 -3.86 2.93 -3.09
CA SER A 127 -3.01 3.58 -2.11
C SER A 127 -3.85 4.29 -1.06
N PHE A 128 -3.84 3.77 0.17
CA PHE A 128 -4.47 4.45 1.31
C PHE A 128 -3.42 5.27 2.06
N HIS A 129 -3.72 6.56 2.28
CA HIS A 129 -2.78 7.55 2.83
C HIS A 129 -1.36 7.39 2.25
N PRO A 130 -1.19 7.54 0.92
CA PRO A 130 0.06 7.20 0.26
C PRO A 130 1.27 7.98 0.79
N SER A 131 2.37 7.28 0.99
CA SER A 131 3.68 7.87 1.31
C SER A 131 4.62 7.86 0.10
N TRP A 132 4.12 8.25 -1.08
CA TRP A 132 4.91 8.26 -2.32
C TRP A 132 6.13 9.19 -2.23
N ILE A 133 6.12 10.16 -1.32
CA ILE A 133 7.30 10.98 -0.97
C ILE A 133 8.53 10.14 -0.57
N ALA A 134 8.34 8.88 -0.16
CA ALA A 134 9.43 7.94 0.05
C ALA A 134 10.34 7.81 -1.18
N GLU A 135 9.78 7.87 -2.39
CA GLU A 135 10.56 7.81 -3.63
C GLU A 135 11.53 8.99 -3.73
N GLN A 136 11.10 10.19 -3.36
CA GLN A 136 11.95 11.37 -3.36
C GLN A 136 13.05 11.30 -2.29
N LEU A 137 12.75 10.69 -1.13
CA LEU A 137 13.74 10.48 -0.07
C LEU A 137 14.82 9.46 -0.45
N VAL A 138 14.46 8.47 -1.29
CA VAL A 138 15.38 7.43 -1.76
C VAL A 138 16.15 7.90 -3.00
N ASN A 139 15.46 8.48 -3.98
CA ASN A 139 15.97 8.71 -5.33
C ASN A 139 16.13 10.20 -5.71
N GLY A 140 15.81 11.12 -4.80
CA GLY A 140 16.00 12.57 -5.00
C GLY A 140 14.79 13.27 -5.60
N GLU A 141 14.93 14.59 -5.77
CA GLU A 141 13.87 15.46 -6.30
C GLU A 141 13.39 15.05 -7.70
N GLY A 142 12.08 15.14 -7.95
CA GLY A 142 11.45 14.74 -9.22
C GLY A 142 11.25 13.23 -9.39
N ALA A 143 11.66 12.41 -8.41
CA ALA A 143 11.56 10.96 -8.53
C ALA A 143 10.11 10.45 -8.45
N VAL A 144 9.22 11.14 -7.74
CA VAL A 144 7.80 10.74 -7.69
C VAL A 144 7.13 10.95 -9.04
N GLU A 145 7.41 12.06 -9.70
CA GLU A 145 6.87 12.40 -11.02
C GLU A 145 7.34 11.35 -12.04
N LYS A 146 8.65 11.06 -12.10
CA LYS A 146 9.21 10.03 -12.98
C LYS A 146 8.62 8.64 -12.72
N MET A 147 8.46 8.27 -11.45
CA MET A 147 7.76 7.04 -11.08
C MET A 147 6.33 7.05 -11.60
N THR A 148 5.59 8.14 -11.41
CA THR A 148 4.18 8.28 -11.84
C THR A 148 4.03 8.23 -13.36
N GLU A 149 4.94 8.86 -14.10
CA GLU A 149 5.00 8.83 -15.57
C GLU A 149 5.20 7.41 -16.12
N SER A 150 5.88 6.55 -15.37
CA SER A 150 6.15 5.17 -15.74
C SER A 150 5.00 4.21 -15.41
N ILE A 151 3.97 4.67 -14.70
CA ILE A 151 2.83 3.81 -14.32
C ILE A 151 1.93 3.53 -15.53
N THR A 152 1.69 2.24 -15.79
CA THR A 152 0.88 1.77 -16.92
C THR A 152 -0.42 1.07 -16.49
N VAL A 153 -0.70 1.00 -15.19
CA VAL A 153 -1.91 0.36 -14.63
C VAL A 153 -2.72 1.34 -13.78
N PRO A 154 -4.06 1.22 -13.74
CA PRO A 154 -4.93 2.10 -12.97
C PRO A 154 -4.50 2.29 -11.50
N GLN A 155 -4.65 3.52 -11.00
CA GLN A 155 -4.28 3.91 -9.65
C GLN A 155 -5.46 4.56 -8.93
N LEU A 156 -5.76 4.13 -7.71
CA LEU A 156 -6.68 4.82 -6.81
C LEU A 156 -5.90 5.30 -5.58
N LEU A 157 -5.85 6.61 -5.36
CA LEU A 157 -5.18 7.20 -4.20
C LEU A 157 -6.23 7.79 -3.26
N CYS A 158 -6.28 7.33 -2.02
CA CYS A 158 -7.03 7.95 -0.94
C CYS A 158 -6.06 8.81 -0.11
N ALA A 159 -6.09 10.13 -0.30
CA ALA A 159 -5.16 11.06 0.34
C ALA A 159 -5.70 11.62 1.66
N ALA A 160 -4.86 11.67 2.70
CA ALA A 160 -5.19 12.33 3.97
C ALA A 160 -4.98 13.84 3.85
N GLY A 161 -5.78 14.63 4.59
CA GLY A 161 -5.65 16.09 4.59
C GLY A 161 -4.31 16.60 5.11
N ASN A 162 -3.66 15.87 6.03
CA ASN A 162 -2.31 16.21 6.51
C ASN A 162 -1.19 15.45 5.77
N GLY A 163 -1.51 14.81 4.63
CA GLY A 163 -0.54 14.09 3.80
C GLY A 163 0.31 15.03 2.93
N PRO A 164 1.34 14.49 2.24
CA PRO A 164 2.12 15.27 1.28
C PRO A 164 1.22 15.81 0.16
N PRO A 165 1.31 17.11 -0.20
CA PRO A 165 0.43 17.69 -1.23
C PRO A 165 0.53 17.02 -2.59
N LEU A 166 1.66 16.36 -2.89
CA LEU A 166 1.94 15.78 -4.21
C LEU A 166 0.97 14.64 -4.62
N VAL A 167 0.34 13.98 -3.64
CA VAL A 167 -0.60 12.87 -3.84
C VAL A 167 -2.06 13.28 -3.66
N SER A 168 -2.35 14.57 -3.55
CA SER A 168 -3.70 15.11 -3.39
C SER A 168 -4.43 15.26 -4.72
N GLU A 169 -5.75 15.37 -4.67
CA GLU A 169 -6.59 15.64 -5.84
C GLU A 169 -6.20 16.96 -6.52
N GLY A 170 -6.17 16.97 -7.85
CA GLY A 170 -5.92 18.13 -8.71
C GLY A 170 -4.45 18.57 -8.82
N VAL A 171 -3.50 17.85 -8.22
CA VAL A 171 -2.08 18.23 -8.20
C VAL A 171 -1.22 17.37 -9.13
N VAL A 172 0.10 17.33 -8.90
CA VAL A 172 1.09 16.75 -9.82
C VAL A 172 0.84 15.28 -10.14
N VAL A 173 0.64 14.41 -9.15
CA VAL A 173 0.45 12.97 -9.39
C VAL A 173 -0.82 12.72 -10.19
N GLU A 174 -1.95 13.31 -9.80
CA GLU A 174 -3.20 13.11 -10.54
C GLU A 174 -3.10 13.63 -11.97
N LYS A 175 -2.50 14.81 -12.19
CA LYS A 175 -2.31 15.37 -13.53
C LYS A 175 -1.52 14.42 -14.44
N ILE A 176 -0.45 13.81 -13.92
CA ILE A 176 0.35 12.83 -14.68
C ILE A 176 -0.50 11.58 -14.98
N LEU A 177 -1.20 11.03 -13.99
CA LEU A 177 -2.07 9.86 -14.19
C LEU A 177 -3.20 10.13 -15.21
N LYS A 178 -3.77 11.34 -15.20
CA LYS A 178 -4.84 11.75 -16.13
C LYS A 178 -4.30 12.06 -17.54
N ALA A 179 -3.01 12.36 -17.69
CA ALA A 179 -2.38 12.51 -19.00
C ALA A 179 -2.16 11.16 -19.71
N ASN A 180 -2.08 10.04 -18.97
CA ASN A 180 -2.01 8.70 -19.54
C ASN A 180 -3.41 8.18 -19.91
N PHE A 181 -3.82 8.39 -21.17
CA PHE A 181 -5.15 8.01 -21.67
C PHE A 181 -5.52 6.52 -21.48
N ALA A 182 -4.54 5.62 -21.40
CA ALA A 182 -4.79 4.19 -21.23
C ALA A 182 -5.39 3.87 -19.84
N ILE A 183 -5.03 4.66 -18.82
CA ILE A 183 -5.45 4.43 -17.43
C ILE A 183 -6.28 5.58 -16.85
N ALA A 184 -6.28 6.76 -17.47
CA ALA A 184 -6.88 7.99 -16.93
C ALA A 184 -8.34 7.85 -16.46
N LYS A 185 -9.15 7.06 -17.18
CA LYS A 185 -10.57 6.84 -16.84
C LYS A 185 -10.76 5.96 -15.61
N GLN A 186 -9.79 5.11 -15.30
CA GLN A 186 -9.82 4.15 -14.20
C GLN A 186 -8.97 4.60 -13.01
N SER A 187 -8.05 5.56 -13.22
CA SER A 187 -7.27 6.17 -12.15
C SER A 187 -8.02 7.33 -11.51
N ASN A 188 -7.94 7.46 -10.18
CA ASN A 188 -8.56 8.55 -9.43
C ASN A 188 -7.76 8.92 -8.18
N VAL A 189 -7.87 10.17 -7.75
CA VAL A 189 -7.40 10.62 -6.44
C VAL A 189 -8.59 11.16 -5.65
N VAL A 190 -8.72 10.71 -4.40
CA VAL A 190 -9.84 11.06 -3.52
C VAL A 190 -9.27 11.63 -2.23
N ASN A 191 -9.55 12.91 -2.00
CA ASN A 191 -9.13 13.57 -0.77
C ASN A 191 -10.06 13.25 0.42
N PHE A 192 -9.44 13.03 1.57
CA PHE A 192 -10.08 12.92 2.89
C PHE A 192 -9.51 14.03 3.78
N PRO A 193 -10.00 15.28 3.63
CA PRO A 193 -9.36 16.46 4.21
C PRO A 193 -9.37 16.46 5.75
N ASP A 194 -10.38 15.86 6.37
CA ASP A 194 -10.49 15.79 7.83
C ASP A 194 -9.73 14.60 8.43
N MET A 195 -9.12 13.76 7.59
CA MET A 195 -8.42 12.55 8.03
C MET A 195 -6.92 12.77 8.15
N ILE A 196 -6.36 12.16 9.19
CA ILE A 196 -4.91 12.13 9.41
C ILE A 196 -4.27 10.89 8.77
N HIS A 197 -3.01 11.02 8.37
CA HIS A 197 -2.21 9.97 7.78
C HIS A 197 -2.25 8.68 8.63
N GLY A 198 -2.83 7.61 8.07
CA GLY A 198 -3.09 6.37 8.80
C GLY A 198 -4.52 6.07 9.16
N TRP A 199 -5.46 6.98 8.90
CA TRP A 199 -6.84 6.83 9.39
C TRP A 199 -7.45 5.47 8.99
N VAL A 200 -7.16 4.98 7.79
CA VAL A 200 -7.71 3.71 7.28
C VAL A 200 -7.31 2.53 8.15
N CYS A 201 -6.03 2.39 8.52
CA CYS A 201 -5.53 1.22 9.25
C CYS A 201 -5.39 1.43 10.77
N ARG A 202 -5.32 2.68 11.26
CA ARG A 202 -5.05 3.05 12.67
C ARG A 202 -6.03 4.02 13.34
N GLY A 203 -6.79 4.82 12.60
CA GLY A 203 -7.84 5.71 13.13
C GLY A 203 -8.84 5.04 14.09
N ASN A 204 -9.40 5.81 15.02
CA ASN A 204 -10.39 5.32 15.98
C ASN A 204 -11.74 5.08 15.28
N ILE A 205 -12.25 3.85 15.27
CA ILE A 205 -13.54 3.54 14.62
C ILE A 205 -14.76 3.88 15.49
N ASP A 206 -14.55 4.22 16.76
CA ASP A 206 -15.60 4.74 17.63
C ASP A 206 -15.83 6.24 17.39
N ASP A 207 -14.88 6.92 16.73
CA ASP A 207 -15.06 8.27 16.21
C ASP A 207 -15.88 8.23 14.90
N PRO A 208 -17.11 8.79 14.86
CA PRO A 208 -17.99 8.65 13.69
C PRO A 208 -17.38 9.19 12.38
N PRO A 209 -16.74 10.38 12.33
CA PRO A 209 -16.06 10.86 11.13
C PRO A 209 -15.00 9.88 10.61
N THR A 210 -14.16 9.34 11.49
CA THR A 210 -13.15 8.36 11.11
C THR A 210 -13.79 7.08 10.59
N LYS A 211 -14.85 6.58 11.22
CA LYS A 211 -15.59 5.38 10.79
C LYS A 211 -16.19 5.55 9.39
N GLU A 212 -16.82 6.70 9.14
CA GLU A 212 -17.40 7.02 7.83
C GLU A 212 -16.31 7.14 6.76
N ALA A 213 -15.19 7.78 7.07
CA ALA A 213 -14.07 7.91 6.16
C ALA A 213 -13.39 6.56 5.82
N VAL A 214 -13.24 5.67 6.80
CA VAL A 214 -12.74 4.29 6.55
C VAL A 214 -13.68 3.57 5.58
N LYS A 215 -15.00 3.60 5.85
CA LYS A 215 -16.01 2.97 4.99
C LYS A 215 -16.01 3.57 3.58
N LYS A 216 -15.96 4.90 3.45
CA LYS A 216 -15.90 5.58 2.14
C LYS A 216 -14.65 5.18 1.36
N GLY A 217 -13.48 5.10 2.02
CA GLY A 217 -12.24 4.66 1.40
C GLY A 217 -12.30 3.22 0.89
N GLN A 218 -12.91 2.32 1.65
CA GLN A 218 -13.11 0.92 1.26
C GLN A 218 -14.15 0.70 0.14
N LEU A 219 -14.93 1.74 -0.21
CA LEU A 219 -15.99 1.69 -1.23
C LEU A 219 -15.64 2.47 -2.52
N GLN A 220 -14.43 3.06 -2.60
CA GLN A 220 -13.94 3.69 -3.83
C GLN A 220 -13.56 2.64 -4.87
#